data_AF-A0A950QTF9-F1
#
_entry.id   AF-A0A950QTF9-F1
#
_cell.length_a   1.000
_cell.length_b   1.000
_cell.length_c   1.000
_cell.angle_alpha   90.00
_cell.angle_beta   90.00
_cell.angle_gamma   90.00
#
_symmetry.space_group_name_H-M   'P 1'
#
loop_
_entity.id
_entity.type
_entity.pdbx_description
1 polymer ?
#
loop_
_entity_poly.entity_id
_entity_poly.type
_entity_poly.pdbx_seq_one_letter_code
_entity_poly.pdbx_strand_id
1 'polypeptide(L)'
;MDHHPSYYWQTAPAAGSAQLLTLVCSSCGKSASAADIPLVGVLRDTLGDNDPTNDRLSYVWLLTHTRANIGRRLLAGVPFFYWRVGRGSTTVASGNIKPLMDLSAPQHPMLARMRRDLLQWTMLDPMTTAVRATSRAYGINSADGERLQLEQAIDYLKRAPTGSSSAELSAAELDTLIARLELRKRLLGGLVTGPRAVRFGEQQEFENERIRSRNWELLRQCAEKTGLVFEPLEIAGKEGEYAMLWFPLEGGQQPVGTALAPVWKLLNVKNPWTDRRLKHWHGTTAVRYLDENGVLLPKGNGATRGVKVIPLGLYSMEYPKLPLLLVDFRDKLHIRRHELAQRSINQITTGVIGLSHFTNWYYYAGVDLYDFVVTRHGGALDQQSRLDCYSQFRADITLDTQLDPALRSELQQRLDSLAVNPLEATPQAEVQVAVAQYHVLQKDAEAEGSLEKRLDAQRRTELAEFGQTGKRRFAEALLHNVTFGAYTPRAKRSDENLAMLNRNRRVVADLDFLESVDEAGTPPEIAYDVNRISSSVQELSMLLPQLRSTKIQSRAAAALSRLNAISQDASLRADCLLGLERIDNTRAALRTNRQSGVVAKPRTVSTSAGALLQSAQ
;
A
#
# COMPACT_ATOMS: atom_id res chain seq x y z
N MET A 1 21.61 -15.90 -23.39
CA MET A 1 20.51 -14.93 -23.51
C MET A 1 19.73 -14.99 -22.22
N ASP A 2 20.07 -14.10 -21.30
CA ASP A 2 19.51 -14.11 -19.95
C ASP A 2 18.04 -13.71 -20.01
N HIS A 3 17.16 -14.63 -19.60
CA HIS A 3 15.72 -14.41 -19.56
C HIS A 3 15.39 -13.65 -18.27
N HIS A 4 15.51 -12.32 -18.31
CA HIS A 4 14.95 -11.50 -17.25
C HIS A 4 13.42 -11.63 -17.27
N PRO A 5 12.75 -11.69 -16.11
CA PRO A 5 11.30 -11.58 -16.07
C PRO A 5 10.90 -10.22 -16.66
N SER A 6 10.29 -10.22 -17.84
CA SER A 6 9.71 -9.02 -18.42
C SER A 6 8.31 -8.78 -17.86
N TYR A 7 8.13 -7.58 -17.32
CA TYR A 7 6.83 -7.07 -16.89
C TYR A 7 6.24 -6.24 -18.01
N TYR A 8 4.94 -6.39 -18.24
CA TYR A 8 4.24 -5.57 -19.22
C TYR A 8 2.78 -5.34 -18.80
N TRP A 9 2.18 -4.27 -19.31
CA TRP A 9 0.78 -3.97 -19.08
C TRP A 9 -0.09 -4.59 -20.19
N GLN A 10 -1.09 -5.36 -19.78
CA GLN A 10 -2.17 -5.78 -20.65
C GLN A 10 -3.39 -4.89 -20.38
N THR A 11 -3.89 -4.22 -21.41
CA THR A 11 -5.05 -3.33 -21.29
C THR A 11 -6.27 -3.94 -21.96
N ALA A 12 -7.40 -3.95 -21.24
CA ALA A 12 -8.69 -4.40 -21.72
C ALA A 12 -9.76 -3.31 -21.49
N PRO A 13 -10.72 -3.12 -22.41
CA PRO A 13 -11.84 -2.23 -22.15
C PRO A 13 -12.70 -2.78 -21.00
N ALA A 14 -13.20 -1.88 -20.16
CA ALA A 14 -14.03 -2.20 -19.00
C ALA A 14 -15.26 -1.31 -18.98
N ALA A 15 -16.46 -1.89 -18.86
CA ALA A 15 -17.72 -1.16 -18.69
C ALA A 15 -17.95 -0.01 -19.72
N GLY A 16 -17.43 -0.17 -20.94
CA GLY A 16 -17.58 0.76 -22.08
C GLY A 16 -16.96 2.17 -21.91
N SER A 17 -16.45 2.51 -20.73
CA SER A 17 -16.00 3.87 -20.38
C SER A 17 -14.86 3.87 -19.36
N ALA A 18 -14.19 2.74 -19.22
CA ALA A 18 -13.03 2.53 -18.36
C ALA A 18 -12.08 1.53 -19.02
N GLN A 19 -10.88 1.43 -18.46
CA GLN A 19 -9.84 0.51 -18.91
C GLN A 19 -9.34 -0.29 -17.72
N LEU A 20 -9.28 -1.61 -17.88
CA LEU A 20 -8.64 -2.53 -16.95
C LEU A 20 -7.20 -2.76 -17.40
N LEU A 21 -6.25 -2.18 -16.67
CA LEU A 21 -4.83 -2.41 -16.85
C LEU A 21 -4.42 -3.58 -15.94
N THR A 22 -3.80 -4.59 -16.51
CA THR A 22 -3.30 -5.76 -15.77
C THR A 22 -1.79 -5.86 -15.93
N LEU A 23 -1.07 -5.80 -14.83
CA LEU A 23 0.35 -6.05 -14.80
C LEU A 23 0.59 -7.55 -14.90
N VAL A 24 1.31 -7.96 -15.93
CA VAL A 24 1.62 -9.35 -16.23
C VAL A 24 3.12 -9.56 -16.11
N CYS A 25 3.52 -10.65 -15.47
CA CYS A 25 4.89 -11.13 -15.55
C CYS A 25 4.99 -12.31 -16.51
N SER A 26 5.74 -12.10 -17.59
CA SER A 26 6.25 -13.17 -18.45
C SER A 26 7.45 -13.86 -17.78
N SER A 27 7.57 -15.18 -17.95
CA SER A 27 8.70 -15.99 -17.43
C SER A 27 8.84 -16.09 -15.90
N CYS A 28 7.88 -15.61 -15.11
CA CYS A 28 7.84 -15.82 -13.65
C CYS A 28 7.43 -17.26 -13.21
N GLY A 29 7.15 -18.17 -14.15
CA GLY A 29 6.66 -19.52 -13.90
C GLY A 29 7.76 -20.60 -13.89
N LYS A 30 7.65 -21.59 -12.99
CA LYS A 30 8.58 -22.73 -12.87
C LYS A 30 8.43 -23.81 -13.97
N SER A 31 7.69 -23.58 -15.05
CA SER A 31 7.37 -24.61 -16.06
C SER A 31 7.74 -24.18 -17.48
N ALA A 32 8.21 -25.15 -18.28
CA ALA A 32 8.65 -24.98 -19.67
C ALA A 32 7.55 -24.56 -20.66
N SER A 33 6.30 -24.46 -20.19
CA SER A 33 5.22 -23.71 -20.83
C SER A 33 4.95 -22.49 -19.95
N ALA A 34 5.73 -21.43 -20.15
CA ALA A 34 5.68 -20.21 -19.35
C ALA A 34 4.40 -19.44 -19.69
N ALA A 35 3.28 -19.83 -19.06
CA ALA A 35 2.07 -19.04 -19.09
C ALA A 35 2.30 -17.75 -18.29
N ASP A 36 1.92 -16.64 -18.90
CA ASP A 36 1.96 -15.32 -18.31
C ASP A 36 1.16 -15.27 -17.00
N ILE A 37 1.77 -14.72 -15.95
CA ILE A 37 1.16 -14.65 -14.62
C ILE A 37 0.61 -13.24 -14.41
N PRO A 38 -0.72 -13.05 -14.31
CA PRO A 38 -1.29 -11.75 -14.01
C PRO A 38 -1.11 -11.45 -12.51
N LEU A 39 -0.50 -10.32 -12.17
CA LEU A 39 -0.11 -10.00 -10.80
C LEU A 39 -1.06 -9.00 -10.15
N VAL A 40 -1.26 -7.85 -10.81
CA VAL A 40 -2.03 -6.72 -10.29
C VAL A 40 -2.98 -6.21 -11.37
N GLY A 41 -4.25 -6.05 -11.02
CA GLY A 41 -5.23 -5.35 -11.86
C GLY A 41 -5.47 -3.93 -11.34
N VAL A 42 -5.58 -2.96 -12.23
CA VAL A 42 -5.88 -1.56 -11.92
C VAL A 42 -7.00 -1.09 -12.85
N LEU A 43 -8.07 -0.52 -12.30
CA LEU A 43 -9.13 0.11 -13.09
C LEU A 43 -8.84 1.59 -13.24
N ARG A 44 -8.64 2.05 -14.48
CA ARG A 44 -8.63 3.45 -14.86
C ARG A 44 -10.00 3.83 -15.40
N ASP A 45 -10.63 4.80 -14.76
CA ASP A 45 -11.89 5.38 -15.21
C ASP A 45 -11.61 6.53 -16.17
N THR A 46 -11.84 6.32 -17.46
CA THR A 46 -11.57 7.30 -18.54
C THR A 46 -12.81 8.07 -18.98
N LEU A 47 -13.96 7.82 -18.34
CA LEU A 47 -15.26 8.37 -18.73
C LEU A 47 -15.68 8.10 -20.20
N GLY A 48 -14.92 7.27 -20.93
CA GLY A 48 -15.12 6.99 -22.35
C GLY A 48 -14.58 8.08 -23.30
N ASP A 49 -13.75 9.01 -22.82
CA ASP A 49 -13.07 9.98 -23.68
C ASP A 49 -11.57 9.65 -23.87
N ASN A 50 -10.88 10.48 -24.66
CA ASN A 50 -9.47 10.33 -24.99
C ASN A 50 -8.59 11.33 -24.22
N ASP A 51 -9.12 12.00 -23.19
CA ASP A 51 -8.42 13.06 -22.46
C ASP A 51 -7.82 12.50 -21.17
N PRO A 52 -6.50 12.19 -21.14
CA PRO A 52 -5.87 11.58 -19.97
C PRO A 52 -5.85 12.48 -18.73
N THR A 53 -6.21 13.76 -18.86
CA THR A 53 -6.20 14.70 -17.72
C THR A 53 -7.33 14.46 -16.73
N ASN A 54 -8.41 13.81 -17.14
CA ASN A 54 -9.57 13.50 -16.30
C ASN A 54 -9.61 12.02 -15.85
N ASP A 55 -8.67 11.23 -16.35
CA ASP A 55 -8.52 9.82 -16.05
C ASP A 55 -8.26 9.65 -14.56
N ARG A 56 -8.91 8.65 -13.95
CA ARG A 56 -8.73 8.37 -12.53
C ARG A 56 -8.60 6.89 -12.24
N LEU A 57 -7.50 6.53 -11.59
CA LEU A 57 -7.34 5.22 -11.00
C LEU A 57 -8.37 5.03 -9.88
N SER A 58 -9.21 4.00 -9.99
CA SER A 58 -10.35 3.78 -9.11
C SER A 58 -10.16 2.58 -8.20
N TYR A 59 -9.78 1.43 -8.74
CA TYR A 59 -9.65 0.19 -7.98
C TYR A 59 -8.35 -0.52 -8.30
N VAL A 60 -7.83 -1.22 -7.30
CA VAL A 60 -6.62 -2.03 -7.40
C VAL A 60 -6.95 -3.41 -6.89
N TRP A 61 -6.59 -4.45 -7.62
CA TRP A 61 -6.70 -5.86 -7.25
C TRP A 61 -5.33 -6.48 -7.24
N LEU A 62 -4.99 -7.17 -6.16
CA LEU A 62 -3.88 -8.12 -6.16
C LEU A 62 -4.44 -9.48 -6.59
N LEU A 63 -4.10 -9.94 -7.78
CA LEU A 63 -4.69 -11.16 -8.36
C LEU A 63 -4.14 -12.41 -7.68
N THR A 64 -2.89 -12.34 -7.19
CA THR A 64 -2.27 -13.40 -6.39
C THR A 64 -2.93 -13.59 -5.01
N HIS A 65 -3.83 -12.70 -4.59
CA HIS A 65 -4.49 -12.77 -3.29
C HIS A 65 -5.44 -13.97 -3.19
N THR A 66 -5.21 -14.88 -2.25
CA THR A 66 -6.17 -15.95 -1.97
C THR A 66 -7.15 -15.55 -0.87
N ARG A 67 -8.46 -15.74 -1.10
CA ARG A 67 -9.44 -15.59 -0.03
C ARG A 67 -9.31 -16.75 0.95
N ALA A 68 -9.17 -16.43 2.23
CA ALA A 68 -9.24 -17.43 3.29
C ALA A 68 -10.63 -18.08 3.32
N ASN A 69 -10.66 -19.41 3.28
CA ASN A 69 -11.87 -20.21 3.50
C ASN A 69 -12.36 -20.07 4.95
N ILE A 70 -13.60 -20.51 5.22
CA ILE A 70 -14.22 -20.37 6.54
C ILE A 70 -13.36 -21.01 7.64
N GLY A 71 -12.80 -22.20 7.39
CA GLY A 71 -11.92 -22.89 8.34
C GLY A 71 -10.68 -22.06 8.73
N ARG A 72 -10.00 -21.46 7.75
CA ARG A 72 -8.85 -20.56 8.01
C ARG A 72 -9.26 -19.29 8.75
N ARG A 73 -10.44 -18.74 8.45
CA ARG A 73 -10.95 -17.57 9.18
C ARG A 73 -11.21 -17.91 10.64
N LEU A 74 -11.75 -19.09 10.93
CA LEU A 74 -11.93 -19.57 12.31
C LEU A 74 -10.59 -19.76 13.02
N LEU A 75 -9.63 -20.43 12.38
CA LEU A 75 -8.30 -20.65 12.95
C LEU A 75 -7.50 -19.35 13.17
N ALA A 76 -7.68 -18.35 12.30
CA ALA A 76 -7.12 -17.02 12.49
C ALA A 76 -7.69 -16.31 13.73
N GLY A 77 -8.86 -16.71 14.20
CA GLY A 77 -9.44 -16.26 15.46
C GLY A 77 -8.95 -17.01 16.69
N VAL A 78 -8.13 -18.06 16.57
CA VAL A 78 -7.62 -18.79 17.74
C VAL A 78 -6.38 -18.06 18.29
N PRO A 79 -6.40 -17.56 19.55
CA PRO A 79 -5.22 -16.98 20.18
C PRO A 79 -4.04 -17.96 20.19
N PHE A 80 -2.83 -17.43 20.00
CA PHE A 80 -1.57 -18.19 19.97
C PHE A 80 -1.48 -19.28 18.88
N PHE A 81 -2.43 -19.32 17.94
CA PHE A 81 -2.39 -20.24 16.82
C PHE A 81 -1.57 -19.66 15.66
N TYR A 82 -0.33 -20.11 15.55
CA TYR A 82 0.67 -19.59 14.61
C TYR A 82 1.17 -20.63 13.62
N TRP A 83 0.22 -21.32 12.99
CA TRP A 83 0.52 -22.37 12.03
C TRP A 83 -0.25 -22.09 10.74
N ARG A 84 0.47 -22.06 9.61
CA ARG A 84 -0.16 -22.08 8.29
C ARG A 84 -0.89 -23.42 8.12
N VAL A 85 -2.19 -23.38 7.83
CA VAL A 85 -3.00 -24.60 7.64
C VAL A 85 -3.35 -24.80 6.17
N GLY A 86 -2.79 -25.85 5.57
CA GLY A 86 -3.05 -26.27 4.19
C GLY A 86 -2.41 -25.36 3.12
N ARG A 87 -2.65 -25.67 1.84
CA ARG A 87 -2.10 -24.95 0.68
C ARG A 87 -2.81 -23.63 0.35
N GLY A 88 -4.09 -23.52 0.68
CA GLY A 88 -4.94 -22.38 0.30
C GLY A 88 -6.29 -22.84 -0.20
N SER A 89 -7.22 -21.90 -0.36
CA SER A 89 -8.37 -22.12 -1.23
C SER A 89 -7.92 -21.83 -2.66
N THR A 90 -7.92 -22.82 -3.54
CA THR A 90 -7.76 -22.62 -4.99
C THR A 90 -9.07 -22.21 -5.65
N THR A 91 -10.18 -22.32 -4.92
CA THR A 91 -11.50 -21.91 -5.38
C THR A 91 -11.64 -20.38 -5.36
N VAL A 92 -11.78 -19.81 -6.55
CA VAL A 92 -12.19 -18.42 -6.72
C VAL A 92 -13.71 -18.36 -6.56
N ALA A 93 -14.20 -17.42 -5.75
CA ALA A 93 -15.63 -17.22 -5.59
C ALA A 93 -16.22 -16.82 -6.95
N SER A 94 -17.29 -17.50 -7.37
CA SER A 94 -18.04 -17.14 -8.58
C SER A 94 -18.71 -15.78 -8.38
N GLY A 95 -18.16 -14.76 -9.02
CA GLY A 95 -18.71 -13.40 -9.06
C GLY A 95 -18.12 -12.44 -8.01
N ASN A 96 -17.86 -11.22 -8.49
CA ASN A 96 -17.57 -10.02 -7.72
C ASN A 96 -16.32 -10.10 -6.83
N ILE A 97 -15.15 -10.00 -7.46
CA ILE A 97 -13.86 -9.94 -6.75
C ILE A 97 -13.81 -8.65 -5.90
N LYS A 98 -13.33 -8.77 -4.66
CA LYS A 98 -13.16 -7.60 -3.78
C LYS A 98 -11.84 -6.91 -4.16
N PRO A 99 -11.83 -5.60 -4.46
CA PRO A 99 -10.59 -4.89 -4.72
C PRO A 99 -9.71 -4.94 -3.48
N LEU A 100 -8.40 -5.03 -3.69
CA LEU A 100 -7.43 -4.78 -2.65
C LEU A 100 -7.72 -3.38 -2.11
N MET A 101 -7.65 -2.35 -2.96
CA MET A 101 -7.86 -0.93 -2.62
C MET A 101 -8.89 -0.25 -3.51
N ASP A 102 -9.66 0.65 -2.89
CA ASP A 102 -10.45 1.67 -3.57
C ASP A 102 -9.73 3.01 -3.41
N LEU A 103 -9.21 3.52 -4.53
CA LEU A 103 -8.47 4.79 -4.60
C LEU A 103 -9.40 6.00 -4.65
N SER A 104 -10.68 5.79 -4.96
CA SER A 104 -11.67 6.87 -4.97
C SER A 104 -12.04 7.30 -3.56
N ALA A 105 -11.99 6.37 -2.61
CA ALA A 105 -12.35 6.59 -1.22
C ALA A 105 -11.40 5.84 -0.25
N PRO A 106 -10.12 6.27 -0.17
CA PRO A 106 -9.08 5.62 0.63
C PRO A 106 -9.38 5.58 2.14
N GLN A 107 -10.30 6.41 2.62
CA GLN A 107 -10.74 6.48 4.02
C GLN A 107 -11.67 5.33 4.46
N HIS A 108 -12.38 4.65 3.56
CA HIS A 108 -13.39 3.66 3.95
C HIS A 108 -12.83 2.47 4.76
N PRO A 109 -11.69 1.85 4.40
CA PRO A 109 -11.14 0.72 5.16
C PRO A 109 -10.79 1.11 6.60
N MET A 110 -10.22 2.30 6.78
CA MET A 110 -9.87 2.87 8.10
C MET A 110 -11.12 3.04 8.97
N LEU A 111 -12.16 3.69 8.43
CA LEU A 111 -13.41 3.92 9.17
C LEU A 111 -14.09 2.60 9.55
N ALA A 112 -14.07 1.61 8.65
CA ALA A 112 -14.60 0.27 8.94
C ALA A 112 -13.81 -0.46 10.04
N ARG A 113 -12.50 -0.21 10.18
CA ARG A 113 -11.66 -0.75 11.26
C ARG A 113 -11.96 -0.05 12.59
N MET A 114 -11.91 1.28 12.63
CA MET A 114 -12.28 2.07 13.82
C MET A 114 -13.68 1.71 14.34
N ARG A 115 -14.64 1.50 13.44
CA ARG A 115 -16.01 1.06 13.79
C ARG A 115 -16.01 -0.30 14.50
N ARG A 116 -15.28 -1.29 13.96
CA ARG A 116 -15.20 -2.63 14.57
C ARG A 116 -14.56 -2.55 15.95
N ASP A 117 -13.50 -1.75 16.09
CA ASP A 117 -12.79 -1.57 17.35
C ASP A 117 -13.68 -0.85 18.39
N LEU A 118 -14.45 0.16 17.97
CA LEU A 118 -15.40 0.87 18.83
C LEU A 118 -16.55 -0.04 19.30
N LEU A 119 -17.16 -0.83 18.41
CA LEU A 119 -18.20 -1.80 18.78
C LEU A 119 -17.68 -2.86 19.74
N GLN A 120 -16.47 -3.36 19.51
CA GLN A 120 -15.82 -4.30 20.44
C GLN A 120 -15.55 -3.66 21.80
N TRP A 121 -15.25 -2.36 21.84
CA TRP A 121 -14.99 -1.64 23.08
C TRP A 121 -16.27 -1.35 23.87
N THR A 122 -17.38 -1.00 23.21
CA THR A 122 -18.61 -0.56 23.87
C THR A 122 -19.57 -1.70 24.24
N MET A 123 -19.65 -2.78 23.46
CA MET A 123 -20.70 -3.80 23.62
C MET A 123 -20.27 -5.05 24.39
N LEU A 124 -18.99 -5.25 24.66
CA LEU A 124 -18.45 -6.50 25.19
C LEU A 124 -17.93 -6.29 26.62
N ASP A 125 -18.81 -6.47 27.61
CA ASP A 125 -18.56 -6.44 29.06
C ASP A 125 -17.46 -7.47 29.47
N PRO A 126 -16.70 -7.31 30.57
CA PRO A 126 -15.74 -8.26 31.16
C PRO A 126 -16.04 -9.77 31.05
N MET A 127 -17.29 -10.22 30.98
CA MET A 127 -17.62 -11.65 30.80
C MET A 127 -17.39 -12.19 29.37
N THR A 128 -17.05 -11.33 28.40
CA THR A 128 -16.88 -11.70 26.99
C THR A 128 -15.41 -11.91 26.58
N THR A 129 -14.51 -12.15 27.53
CA THR A 129 -13.06 -12.23 27.30
C THR A 129 -12.67 -13.18 26.17
N ALA A 130 -13.32 -14.35 26.04
CA ALA A 130 -13.04 -15.29 24.95
C ALA A 130 -13.44 -14.74 23.57
N VAL A 131 -14.59 -14.06 23.46
CA VAL A 131 -15.05 -13.43 22.20
C VAL A 131 -14.12 -12.29 21.81
N ARG A 132 -13.67 -11.50 22.80
CA ARG A 132 -12.71 -10.42 22.58
C ARG A 132 -11.33 -10.95 22.19
N ALA A 133 -10.86 -12.01 22.84
CA ALA A 133 -9.58 -12.65 22.54
C ALA A 133 -9.56 -13.15 21.09
N THR A 134 -10.62 -13.85 20.70
CA THR A 134 -10.73 -14.43 19.36
C THR A 134 -10.90 -13.37 18.28
N SER A 135 -11.71 -12.34 18.52
CA SER A 135 -11.90 -11.24 17.59
C SER A 135 -10.63 -10.40 17.41
N ARG A 136 -9.85 -10.19 18.48
CA ARG A 136 -8.54 -9.52 18.43
C ARG A 136 -7.49 -10.35 17.73
N ALA A 137 -7.40 -11.65 18.02
CA ALA A 137 -6.51 -12.56 17.32
C ALA A 137 -6.80 -12.58 15.80
N TYR A 138 -8.08 -12.66 15.43
CA TYR A 138 -8.51 -12.55 14.04
C TYR A 138 -8.14 -11.20 13.44
N GLY A 139 -8.38 -10.10 14.16
CA GLY A 139 -8.04 -8.74 13.73
C GLY A 139 -6.55 -8.57 13.45
N ILE A 140 -5.68 -9.06 14.34
CA ILE A 140 -4.22 -9.02 14.18
C ILE A 140 -3.80 -9.86 12.97
N ASN A 141 -4.21 -11.13 12.90
CA ASN A 141 -3.85 -12.01 11.78
C ASN A 141 -4.37 -11.49 10.43
N SER A 142 -5.57 -10.90 10.42
CA SER A 142 -6.14 -10.26 9.22
C SER A 142 -5.38 -9.00 8.83
N ALA A 143 -4.94 -8.17 9.78
CA ALA A 143 -4.17 -6.97 9.50
C ALA A 143 -2.76 -7.32 8.99
N ASP A 144 -2.10 -8.31 9.59
CA ASP A 144 -0.81 -8.82 9.13
C ASP A 144 -0.90 -9.38 7.71
N GLY A 145 -1.97 -10.14 7.43
CA GLY A 145 -2.22 -10.70 6.09
C GLY A 145 -2.52 -9.63 5.03
N GLU A 146 -3.28 -8.59 5.40
CA GLU A 146 -3.54 -7.43 4.52
C GLU A 146 -2.25 -6.66 4.24
N ARG A 147 -1.41 -6.46 5.25
CA ARG A 147 -0.12 -5.76 5.10
C ARG A 147 0.80 -6.49 4.13
N LEU A 148 0.94 -7.81 4.27
CA LEU A 148 1.72 -8.64 3.35
C LEU A 148 1.22 -8.50 1.90
N GLN A 149 -0.10 -8.44 1.69
CA GLN A 149 -0.66 -8.22 0.36
C GLN A 149 -0.39 -6.82 -0.19
N LEU A 150 -0.44 -5.80 0.65
CA LEU A 150 -0.11 -4.44 0.24
C LEU A 150 1.36 -4.34 -0.17
N GLU A 151 2.26 -4.93 0.59
CA GLU A 151 3.70 -4.91 0.27
C GLU A 151 3.99 -5.65 -1.04
N GLN A 152 3.43 -6.86 -1.18
CA GLN A 152 3.55 -7.62 -2.43
C GLN A 152 3.02 -6.85 -3.64
N ALA A 153 1.90 -6.13 -3.49
CA ALA A 153 1.37 -5.29 -4.56
C ALA A 153 2.30 -4.11 -4.89
N ILE A 154 2.87 -3.44 -3.88
CA ILE A 154 3.85 -2.35 -4.05
C ILE A 154 5.08 -2.86 -4.79
N ASP A 155 5.62 -4.03 -4.40
CA ASP A 155 6.81 -4.62 -5.02
C ASP A 155 6.61 -5.02 -6.48
N TYR A 156 5.40 -5.44 -6.86
CA TYR A 156 5.06 -5.68 -8.26
C TYR A 156 4.94 -4.37 -9.03
N LEU A 157 4.30 -3.36 -8.45
CA LEU A 157 4.11 -2.06 -9.10
C LEU A 157 5.43 -1.30 -9.29
N LYS A 158 6.37 -1.36 -8.34
CA LYS A 158 7.71 -0.78 -8.48
C LYS A 158 8.51 -1.35 -9.66
N ARG A 159 8.13 -2.53 -10.16
CA ARG A 159 8.75 -3.20 -11.32
C ARG A 159 7.97 -3.00 -12.62
N ALA A 160 6.79 -2.39 -12.53
CA ALA A 160 5.96 -2.20 -13.70
C ALA A 160 6.64 -1.21 -14.66
N PRO A 161 6.60 -1.48 -15.98
CA PRO A 161 7.05 -0.48 -16.94
C PRO A 161 6.13 0.74 -16.87
N THR A 162 6.72 1.92 -17.05
CA THR A 162 6.00 3.18 -17.18
C THR A 162 6.12 3.69 -18.61
N GLY A 163 5.05 4.26 -19.14
CA GLY A 163 5.10 4.91 -20.43
C GLY A 163 4.05 6.00 -20.59
N SER A 164 4.18 6.76 -21.67
CA SER A 164 3.26 7.87 -21.99
C SER A 164 2.04 7.41 -22.79
N SER A 165 1.91 6.10 -23.06
CA SER A 165 0.79 5.55 -23.82
C SER A 165 -0.40 5.26 -22.90
N SER A 166 -1.62 5.34 -23.43
CA SER A 166 -2.83 4.97 -22.67
C SER A 166 -2.88 3.49 -22.27
N ALA A 167 -2.07 2.64 -22.91
CA ALA A 167 -1.98 1.21 -22.61
C ALA A 167 -1.15 0.91 -21.34
N GLU A 168 -0.42 1.89 -20.82
CA GLU A 168 0.47 1.76 -19.65
C GLU A 168 0.09 2.80 -18.58
N LEU A 169 0.58 2.60 -17.35
CA LEU A 169 0.51 3.64 -16.33
C LEU A 169 1.64 4.66 -16.58
N SER A 170 1.31 5.94 -16.51
CA SER A 170 2.32 6.99 -16.45
C SER A 170 3.11 6.89 -15.14
N ALA A 171 4.34 7.42 -15.11
CA ALA A 171 5.16 7.43 -13.89
C ALA A 171 4.40 8.09 -12.71
N ALA A 172 3.77 9.25 -12.94
CA ALA A 172 3.00 9.95 -11.91
C ALA A 172 1.79 9.16 -11.39
N GLU A 173 1.09 8.43 -12.26
CA GLU A 173 0.00 7.53 -11.86
C GLU A 173 0.52 6.36 -11.01
N LEU A 174 1.63 5.76 -11.43
CA LEU A 174 2.27 4.64 -10.72
C LEU A 174 2.77 5.07 -9.34
N ASP A 175 3.45 6.21 -9.24
CA ASP A 175 3.95 6.77 -7.98
C ASP A 175 2.80 7.12 -7.04
N THR A 176 1.73 7.73 -7.56
CA THR A 176 0.53 8.02 -6.79
C THR A 176 -0.11 6.73 -6.28
N LEU A 177 -0.19 5.70 -7.12
CA LEU A 177 -0.73 4.39 -6.75
C LEU A 177 0.10 3.73 -5.64
N ILE A 178 1.43 3.70 -5.78
CA ILE A 178 2.37 3.15 -4.79
C ILE A 178 2.23 3.92 -3.47
N ALA A 179 2.29 5.25 -3.51
CA ALA A 179 2.13 6.09 -2.33
C ALA A 179 0.80 5.86 -1.61
N ARG A 180 -0.29 5.64 -2.36
CA ARG A 180 -1.61 5.32 -1.78
C ARG A 180 -1.62 3.97 -1.08
N LEU A 181 -0.99 2.96 -1.66
CA LEU A 181 -0.84 1.64 -1.04
C LEU A 181 0.04 1.73 0.22
N GLU A 182 1.11 2.52 0.19
CA GLU A 182 1.97 2.75 1.35
C GLU A 182 1.24 3.46 2.49
N LEU A 183 0.49 4.51 2.16
CA LEU A 183 -0.34 5.23 3.13
C LEU A 183 -1.37 4.32 3.77
N ARG A 184 -1.91 3.34 3.04
CA ARG A 184 -2.85 2.37 3.61
C ARG A 184 -2.22 1.48 4.70
N LYS A 185 -0.91 1.27 4.67
CA LYS A 185 -0.20 0.58 5.77
C LYS A 185 -0.29 1.38 7.09
N ARG A 186 -0.56 2.69 7.03
CA ARG A 186 -0.64 3.60 8.18
C ARG A 186 -2.08 3.87 8.61
N LEU A 187 -2.31 3.96 9.93
CA LEU A 187 -3.65 4.13 10.52
C LEU A 187 -4.41 5.37 10.03
N LEU A 188 -3.72 6.44 9.64
CA LEU A 188 -4.32 7.70 9.18
C LEU A 188 -3.99 8.03 7.71
N GLY A 189 -3.30 7.14 6.99
CA GLY A 189 -2.82 7.47 5.65
C GLY A 189 -3.92 7.65 4.61
N GLY A 190 -5.09 7.05 4.84
CA GLY A 190 -6.28 7.25 3.99
C GLY A 190 -6.84 8.68 4.00
N LEU A 191 -6.40 9.55 4.94
CA LEU A 191 -6.82 10.96 5.02
C LEU A 191 -5.87 11.91 4.28
N VAL A 192 -4.73 11.42 3.80
CA VAL A 192 -3.72 12.22 3.10
C VAL A 192 -4.21 12.52 1.67
N THR A 193 -4.05 13.76 1.22
CA THR A 193 -4.42 14.18 -0.14
C THR A 193 -3.41 13.67 -1.18
N GLY A 194 -3.80 13.69 -2.47
CA GLY A 194 -2.97 13.16 -3.57
C GLY A 194 -1.54 13.74 -3.62
N PRO A 195 -1.36 15.07 -3.69
CA PRO A 195 -0.04 15.67 -3.75
C PRO A 195 0.86 15.35 -2.55
N ARG A 196 0.26 15.23 -1.36
CA ARG A 196 1.00 14.85 -0.13
C ARG A 196 1.37 13.37 -0.10
N ALA A 197 0.64 12.52 -0.82
CA ALA A 197 0.97 11.10 -0.93
C ALA A 197 2.27 10.91 -1.71
N VAL A 198 2.43 11.60 -2.85
CA VAL A 198 3.66 11.50 -3.66
C VAL A 198 4.89 11.93 -2.86
N ARG A 199 4.85 13.10 -2.22
CA ARG A 199 5.92 13.56 -1.32
C ARG A 199 6.23 12.58 -0.20
N PHE A 200 5.20 11.91 0.32
CA PHE A 200 5.38 10.90 1.35
C PHE A 200 6.16 9.70 0.80
N GLY A 201 5.88 9.25 -0.44
CA GLY A 201 6.64 8.20 -1.12
C GLY A 201 8.12 8.57 -1.28
N GLU A 202 8.42 9.75 -1.83
CA GLU A 202 9.80 10.25 -2.00
C GLU A 202 10.57 10.30 -0.67
N GLN A 203 9.92 10.78 0.40
CA GLN A 203 10.51 10.82 1.74
C GLN A 203 10.77 9.41 2.30
N GLN A 204 9.89 8.44 2.02
CA GLN A 204 10.11 7.05 2.42
C GLN A 204 11.30 6.43 1.68
N GLU A 205 11.45 6.68 0.38
CA GLU A 205 12.58 6.15 -0.40
C GLU A 205 13.92 6.67 0.11
N PHE A 206 14.01 7.97 0.39
CA PHE A 206 15.22 8.56 0.97
C PHE A 206 15.57 7.95 2.34
N GLU A 207 14.58 7.77 3.22
CA GLU A 207 14.79 7.13 4.51
C GLU A 207 15.21 5.65 4.36
N ASN A 208 14.62 4.92 3.42
CA ASN A 208 14.97 3.53 3.14
C ASN A 208 16.42 3.41 2.65
N GLU A 209 16.86 4.29 1.76
CA GLU A 209 18.25 4.30 1.28
C GLU A 209 19.23 4.62 2.41
N ARG A 210 18.91 5.60 3.26
CA ARG A 210 19.71 5.91 4.45
C ARG A 210 19.81 4.72 5.41
N ILE A 211 18.69 4.02 5.65
CA ILE A 211 18.65 2.81 6.48
C ILE A 211 19.52 1.72 5.85
N ARG A 212 19.41 1.52 4.53
CA ARG A 212 20.16 0.54 3.75
C ARG A 212 21.66 0.79 3.86
N SER A 213 22.13 2.01 3.58
CA SER A 213 23.56 2.34 3.67
C SER A 213 24.12 2.13 5.08
N ARG A 214 23.36 2.54 6.11
CA ARG A 214 23.75 2.35 7.52
C ARG A 214 23.86 0.86 7.88
N ASN A 215 22.84 0.07 7.51
CA ASN A 215 22.77 -1.35 7.83
C ASN A 215 23.82 -2.15 7.07
N TRP A 216 24.07 -1.80 5.81
CA TRP A 216 25.14 -2.36 4.99
C TRP A 216 26.50 -2.20 5.68
N GLU A 217 26.84 -0.98 6.09
CA GLU A 217 28.12 -0.68 6.73
C GLU A 217 28.24 -1.38 8.09
N LEU A 218 27.16 -1.39 8.85
CA LEU A 218 27.12 -2.07 10.13
C LEU A 218 27.33 -3.59 9.98
N LEU A 219 26.70 -4.22 8.99
CA LEU A 219 26.82 -5.66 8.77
C LEU A 219 28.21 -6.04 8.26
N ARG A 220 28.76 -5.22 7.34
CA ARG A 220 30.14 -5.36 6.86
C ARG A 220 31.15 -5.29 8.01
N GLN A 221 31.09 -4.26 8.85
CA GLN A 221 31.99 -4.12 10.01
C GLN A 221 31.84 -5.28 10.99
N CYS A 222 30.62 -5.78 11.21
CA CYS A 222 30.39 -6.94 12.06
C CYS A 222 31.03 -8.21 11.47
N ALA A 223 30.93 -8.40 10.14
CA ALA A 223 31.55 -9.52 9.45
C ALA A 223 33.07 -9.48 9.58
N GLU A 224 33.69 -8.33 9.31
CA GLU A 224 35.14 -8.12 9.44
C GLU A 224 35.63 -8.41 10.86
N LYS A 225 34.96 -7.86 11.87
CA LYS A 225 35.30 -8.09 13.29
C LYS A 225 35.17 -9.54 13.72
N THR A 226 34.33 -10.31 13.03
CA THR A 226 34.04 -11.71 13.39
C THR A 226 34.76 -12.73 12.52
N GLY A 227 35.51 -12.28 11.51
CA GLY A 227 36.16 -13.14 10.52
C GLY A 227 35.17 -13.84 9.57
N LEU A 228 33.97 -13.26 9.39
CA LEU A 228 32.98 -13.73 8.42
C LEU A 228 33.13 -13.01 7.10
N VAL A 229 32.73 -13.67 6.01
CA VAL A 229 32.72 -13.06 4.68
C VAL A 229 31.36 -12.42 4.44
N PHE A 230 31.36 -11.12 4.14
CA PHE A 230 30.17 -10.36 3.77
C PHE A 230 30.02 -10.33 2.25
N GLU A 231 28.86 -10.76 1.74
CA GLU A 231 28.52 -10.68 0.31
C GLU A 231 27.21 -9.90 0.13
N PRO A 232 27.20 -8.76 -0.57
CA PRO A 232 25.95 -8.17 -1.04
C PRO A 232 25.33 -9.10 -2.08
N LEU A 233 24.03 -9.36 -1.98
CA LEU A 233 23.32 -10.20 -2.93
C LEU A 233 22.43 -9.34 -3.81
N GLU A 234 22.58 -9.53 -5.12
CA GLU A 234 21.61 -9.08 -6.11
C GLU A 234 20.50 -10.13 -6.19
N ILE A 235 19.28 -9.76 -5.83
CA ILE A 235 18.11 -10.63 -5.94
C ILE A 235 17.06 -9.89 -6.74
N ALA A 236 16.61 -10.49 -7.85
CA ALA A 236 15.65 -9.88 -8.76
C ALA A 236 16.06 -8.47 -9.25
N GLY A 237 17.35 -8.28 -9.53
CA GLY A 237 17.92 -7.01 -10.04
C GLY A 237 18.09 -5.90 -9.00
N LYS A 238 17.88 -6.19 -7.71
CA LYS A 238 18.06 -5.22 -6.61
C LYS A 238 19.41 -5.43 -5.95
N GLU A 239 20.32 -4.49 -6.15
CA GLU A 239 21.62 -4.48 -5.48
C GLU A 239 21.50 -3.84 -4.08
N GLY A 240 22.16 -4.43 -3.09
CA GLY A 240 22.31 -3.82 -1.75
C GLY A 240 21.11 -3.94 -0.81
N GLU A 241 19.96 -4.47 -1.25
CA GLU A 241 18.80 -4.74 -0.38
C GLU A 241 19.03 -5.94 0.56
N TYR A 242 19.81 -6.91 0.08
CA TYR A 242 20.10 -8.13 0.80
C TYR A 242 21.60 -8.35 0.90
N ALA A 243 22.03 -8.96 2.00
CA ALA A 243 23.40 -9.43 2.13
C ALA A 243 23.44 -10.77 2.83
N MET A 244 24.42 -11.59 2.45
CA MET A 244 24.68 -12.88 3.04
C MET A 244 25.98 -12.85 3.82
N LEU A 245 25.95 -13.44 5.02
CA LEU A 245 27.16 -13.75 5.76
C LEU A 245 27.54 -15.20 5.53
N TRP A 246 28.82 -15.40 5.23
CA TRP A 246 29.39 -16.72 5.00
C TRP A 246 30.47 -17.06 6.01
N PHE A 247 30.54 -18.34 6.35
CA PHE A 247 31.57 -18.92 7.20
C PHE A 247 32.65 -19.58 6.35
N PRO A 248 33.92 -19.18 6.46
CA PRO A 248 35.02 -19.85 5.77
C PRO A 248 35.32 -21.22 6.42
N LEU A 249 35.30 -22.29 5.63
CA LEU A 249 35.64 -23.65 6.09
C LEU A 249 37.14 -23.83 6.34
N GLU A 250 37.96 -23.14 5.55
CA GLU A 250 39.42 -23.23 5.56
C GLU A 250 40.02 -21.84 5.75
N GLY A 251 41.05 -21.72 6.60
CA GLY A 251 41.77 -20.46 6.83
C GLY A 251 41.06 -19.44 7.74
N GLY A 252 39.84 -19.71 8.19
CA GLY A 252 39.15 -18.87 9.17
C GLY A 252 39.83 -18.90 10.54
N GLN A 253 40.38 -17.76 10.98
CA GLN A 253 40.88 -17.61 12.34
C GLN A 253 39.81 -16.91 13.20
N GLN A 254 39.48 -17.50 14.34
CA GLN A 254 38.66 -16.81 15.33
C GLN A 254 39.40 -15.53 15.76
N PRO A 255 38.77 -14.36 15.71
CA PRO A 255 39.40 -13.12 16.16
C PRO A 255 39.84 -13.26 17.63
N VAL A 256 41.12 -13.02 17.89
CA VAL A 256 41.72 -13.11 19.24
C VAL A 256 41.68 -11.72 19.89
N GLY A 257 41.18 -11.61 21.13
CA GLY A 257 41.35 -10.42 21.97
C GLY A 257 40.15 -9.46 22.11
N THR A 258 39.03 -9.69 21.44
CA THR A 258 37.80 -8.88 21.58
C THR A 258 36.61 -9.68 22.10
N ALA A 259 35.82 -9.08 22.99
CA ALA A 259 34.56 -9.66 23.45
C ALA A 259 33.53 -9.60 22.31
N LEU A 260 33.38 -10.70 21.56
CA LEU A 260 32.48 -10.78 20.39
C LEU A 260 31.01 -11.02 20.76
N ALA A 261 30.69 -11.28 22.03
CA ALA A 261 29.33 -11.57 22.49
C ALA A 261 28.28 -10.50 22.08
N PRO A 262 28.56 -9.19 22.18
CA PRO A 262 27.63 -8.16 21.71
C PRO A 262 27.41 -8.18 20.19
N VAL A 263 28.46 -8.50 19.42
CA VAL A 263 28.38 -8.59 17.94
C VAL A 263 27.50 -9.76 17.53
N TRP A 264 27.65 -10.92 18.18
CA TRP A 264 26.78 -12.08 17.93
C TRP A 264 25.32 -11.82 18.26
N LYS A 265 25.05 -11.06 19.33
CA LYS A 265 23.70 -10.61 19.67
C LYS A 265 23.13 -9.69 18.60
N LEU A 266 23.93 -8.76 18.08
CA LEU A 266 23.53 -7.84 17.02
C LEU A 266 23.19 -8.59 15.73
N LEU A 267 24.06 -9.51 15.32
CA LEU A 267 23.84 -10.38 14.16
C LEU A 267 22.68 -11.38 14.36
N ASN A 268 22.14 -11.49 15.59
CA ASN A 268 21.11 -12.45 15.95
C ASN A 268 21.48 -13.90 15.57
N VAL A 269 22.76 -14.24 15.70
CA VAL A 269 23.31 -15.56 15.39
C VAL A 269 24.16 -16.07 16.54
N LYS A 270 24.07 -17.37 16.84
CA LYS A 270 25.00 -18.01 17.78
C LYS A 270 26.44 -17.95 17.25
N ASN A 271 27.43 -18.03 18.14
CA ASN A 271 28.84 -18.03 17.73
C ASN A 271 29.14 -19.24 16.80
N PRO A 272 29.45 -19.00 15.50
CA PRO A 272 29.70 -20.07 14.54
C PRO A 272 30.99 -20.84 14.83
N TRP A 273 32.01 -20.19 15.40
CA TRP A 273 33.32 -20.82 15.68
C TRP A 273 33.22 -21.97 16.69
N THR A 274 32.22 -21.92 17.57
CA THR A 274 31.95 -22.97 18.55
C THR A 274 30.96 -24.03 18.06
N ASP A 275 30.33 -23.83 16.90
CA ASP A 275 29.28 -24.71 16.39
C ASP A 275 29.86 -25.95 15.70
N ARG A 276 29.66 -27.12 16.31
CA ARG A 276 30.10 -28.41 15.76
C ARG A 276 29.41 -28.78 14.44
N ARG A 277 28.23 -28.20 14.15
CA ARG A 277 27.48 -28.46 12.92
C ARG A 277 28.19 -27.93 11.69
N LEU A 278 28.92 -26.81 11.81
CA LEU A 278 29.66 -26.22 10.70
C LEU A 278 30.86 -27.06 10.29
N LYS A 279 31.42 -27.87 11.21
CA LYS A 279 32.49 -28.83 10.90
C LYS A 279 32.02 -30.02 10.07
N HIS A 280 30.74 -30.37 10.17
CA HIS A 280 30.12 -31.50 9.47
C HIS A 280 28.91 -31.01 8.66
N TRP A 281 29.13 -29.95 7.88
CA TRP A 281 28.05 -29.31 7.13
C TRP A 281 27.54 -30.20 6.00
N HIS A 282 26.23 -30.44 5.97
CA HIS A 282 25.55 -31.23 4.94
C HIS A 282 24.71 -30.39 3.96
N GLY A 283 24.72 -29.06 4.10
CA GLY A 283 23.96 -28.15 3.25
C GLY A 283 24.77 -27.64 2.05
N THR A 284 24.19 -26.65 1.36
CA THR A 284 24.83 -25.99 0.22
C THR A 284 26.16 -25.34 0.65
N THR A 285 27.21 -25.50 -0.16
CA THR A 285 28.49 -24.81 0.01
C THR A 285 28.84 -24.07 -1.27
N ALA A 286 29.45 -22.91 -1.14
CA ALA A 286 29.88 -22.12 -2.30
C ALA A 286 31.39 -21.90 -2.28
N VAL A 287 31.97 -21.63 -3.44
CA VAL A 287 33.36 -21.16 -3.55
C VAL A 287 33.31 -19.66 -3.80
N ARG A 288 34.09 -18.91 -3.03
CA ARG A 288 34.24 -17.46 -3.15
C ARG A 288 35.70 -17.10 -3.32
N TYR A 289 35.96 -16.06 -4.08
CA TYR A 289 37.31 -15.58 -4.33
C TYR A 289 37.53 -14.34 -3.47
N LEU A 290 38.57 -14.37 -2.65
CA LEU A 290 38.91 -13.27 -1.75
C LEU A 290 40.24 -12.65 -2.18
N ASP A 291 40.38 -11.35 -1.96
CA ASP A 291 41.66 -10.64 -2.04
C ASP A 291 42.52 -10.88 -0.77
N GLU A 292 43.71 -10.28 -0.73
CA GLU A 292 44.62 -10.39 0.44
C GLU A 292 44.04 -9.78 1.73
N ASN A 293 43.04 -8.91 1.61
CA ASN A 293 42.36 -8.23 2.71
C ASN A 293 41.06 -8.94 3.14
N GLY A 294 40.67 -10.05 2.48
CA GLY A 294 39.44 -10.78 2.77
C GLY A 294 38.19 -10.18 2.12
N VAL A 295 38.33 -9.29 1.14
CA VAL A 295 37.24 -8.70 0.34
C VAL A 295 36.91 -9.61 -0.84
N LEU A 296 35.62 -9.74 -1.17
CA LEU A 296 35.16 -10.55 -2.29
C LEU A 296 35.55 -9.94 -3.64
N LEU A 297 36.12 -10.76 -4.52
CA LEU A 297 36.40 -10.40 -5.90
C LEU A 297 35.48 -11.14 -6.87
N PRO A 298 35.04 -10.49 -7.96
CA PRO A 298 34.32 -11.16 -9.04
C PRO A 298 35.21 -12.23 -9.68
N LYS A 299 34.58 -13.32 -10.13
CA LYS A 299 35.26 -14.47 -10.72
C LYS A 299 36.07 -14.03 -11.95
N GLY A 300 37.40 -14.13 -11.88
CA GLY A 300 38.29 -13.94 -13.03
C GLY A 300 39.27 -12.76 -12.96
N ASN A 301 39.11 -11.83 -12.00
CA ASN A 301 40.00 -10.68 -11.87
C ASN A 301 40.97 -10.86 -10.68
N GLY A 302 42.21 -11.28 -10.94
CA GLY A 302 43.32 -11.21 -9.96
C GLY A 302 43.15 -12.03 -8.66
N ALA A 303 42.18 -12.94 -8.60
CA ALA A 303 41.87 -13.72 -7.41
C ALA A 303 43.02 -14.65 -6.99
N THR A 304 43.57 -14.44 -5.78
CA THR A 304 44.71 -15.20 -5.24
C THR A 304 44.32 -16.54 -4.62
N ARG A 305 43.09 -16.71 -4.10
CA ARG A 305 42.64 -17.99 -3.52
C ARG A 305 41.12 -18.16 -3.48
N GLY A 306 40.62 -19.27 -4.00
CA GLY A 306 39.24 -19.71 -3.80
C GLY A 306 39.05 -20.30 -2.40
N VAL A 307 38.16 -19.73 -1.61
CA VAL A 307 37.81 -20.21 -0.27
C VAL A 307 36.44 -20.87 -0.31
N LYS A 308 36.35 -22.09 0.24
CA LYS A 308 35.09 -22.78 0.41
C LYS A 308 34.34 -22.19 1.60
N VAL A 309 33.12 -21.75 1.36
CA VAL A 309 32.30 -21.06 2.36
C VAL A 309 30.94 -21.73 2.57
N ILE A 310 30.42 -21.62 3.79
CA ILE A 310 29.10 -22.10 4.21
C ILE A 310 28.20 -20.88 4.44
N PRO A 311 26.96 -20.85 3.90
CA PRO A 311 26.03 -19.77 4.20
C PRO A 311 25.65 -19.82 5.69
N LEU A 312 25.77 -18.70 6.40
CA LEU A 312 25.35 -18.60 7.80
C LEU A 312 23.97 -17.97 7.93
N GLY A 313 23.81 -16.79 7.33
CA GLY A 313 22.60 -16.01 7.48
C GLY A 313 22.39 -15.06 6.31
N LEU A 314 21.13 -14.94 5.90
CA LEU A 314 20.68 -13.93 4.95
C LEU A 314 20.01 -12.79 5.70
N TYR A 315 20.39 -11.56 5.38
CA TYR A 315 19.89 -10.35 6.05
C TYR A 315 19.22 -9.41 5.05
N SER A 316 18.17 -8.72 5.50
CA SER A 316 17.60 -7.55 4.84
C SER A 316 18.25 -6.27 5.38
N MET A 317 18.64 -5.38 4.47
CA MET A 317 19.26 -4.09 4.79
C MET A 317 18.23 -2.99 5.03
N GLU A 318 16.94 -3.22 4.77
CA GLU A 318 15.91 -2.18 4.81
C GLU A 318 15.23 -2.05 6.19
N TYR A 319 15.54 -2.94 7.12
CA TYR A 319 14.92 -2.90 8.43
C TYR A 319 15.40 -1.66 9.23
N PRO A 320 14.49 -0.82 9.77
CA PRO A 320 14.81 0.53 10.24
C PRO A 320 15.77 0.60 11.43
N LYS A 321 15.92 -0.49 12.21
CA LYS A 321 16.79 -0.51 13.39
C LYS A 321 18.17 -1.10 13.12
N LEU A 322 18.23 -2.33 12.62
CA LEU A 322 19.45 -3.13 12.40
C LEU A 322 19.23 -4.10 11.23
N PRO A 323 20.27 -4.63 10.59
CA PRO A 323 20.12 -5.66 9.57
C PRO A 323 19.26 -6.84 10.10
N LEU A 324 18.16 -7.14 9.42
CA LEU A 324 17.21 -8.15 9.87
C LEU A 324 17.61 -9.52 9.32
N LEU A 325 17.89 -10.47 10.20
CA LEU A 325 18.11 -11.87 9.81
C LEU A 325 16.81 -12.49 9.26
N LEU A 326 16.77 -12.70 7.94
CA LEU A 326 15.65 -13.32 7.23
C LEU A 326 15.73 -14.84 7.23
N VAL A 327 16.94 -15.40 7.10
CA VAL A 327 17.16 -16.86 7.07
C VAL A 327 18.41 -17.21 7.88
N ASP A 328 18.29 -18.13 8.84
CA ASP A 328 19.43 -18.79 9.50
C ASP A 328 19.62 -20.17 8.89
N PHE A 329 20.77 -20.41 8.28
CA PHE A 329 21.04 -21.68 7.61
C PHE A 329 21.30 -22.82 8.62
N ARG A 330 21.80 -22.51 9.82
CA ARG A 330 22.19 -23.51 10.84
C ARG A 330 21.03 -24.02 11.67
N ASP A 331 20.02 -23.18 11.89
CA ASP A 331 18.81 -23.54 12.64
C ASP A 331 17.55 -23.05 11.92
N LYS A 332 16.91 -23.98 11.21
CA LYS A 332 15.66 -23.75 10.45
C LYS A 332 14.53 -23.18 11.33
N LEU A 333 14.53 -23.47 12.63
CA LEU A 333 13.46 -23.07 13.53
C LEU A 333 13.78 -21.81 14.33
N HIS A 334 15.02 -21.30 14.29
CA HIS A 334 15.44 -20.16 15.11
C HIS A 334 14.55 -18.93 14.90
N ILE A 335 14.43 -18.50 13.64
CA ILE A 335 13.65 -17.32 13.26
C ILE A 335 12.17 -17.55 13.54
N ARG A 336 11.65 -18.74 13.21
CA ARG A 336 10.27 -19.09 13.50
C ARG A 336 9.97 -19.03 15.00
N ARG A 337 10.81 -19.59 15.86
CA ARG A 337 10.61 -19.53 17.32
C ARG A 337 10.64 -18.07 17.82
N HIS A 338 11.51 -17.25 17.25
CA HIS A 338 11.57 -15.83 17.57
C HIS A 338 10.28 -15.09 17.17
N GLU A 339 9.76 -15.36 15.97
CA GLU A 339 8.44 -14.86 15.52
C GLU A 339 7.31 -15.28 16.45
N LEU A 340 7.26 -16.56 16.80
CA LEU A 340 6.25 -17.10 17.72
C LEU A 340 6.30 -16.42 19.09
N ALA A 341 7.50 -16.22 19.63
CA ALA A 341 7.70 -15.56 20.91
C ALA A 341 7.23 -14.09 20.87
N GLN A 342 7.64 -13.34 19.85
CA GLN A 342 7.23 -11.93 19.70
C GLN A 342 5.72 -11.78 19.51
N ARG A 343 5.11 -12.61 18.65
CA ARG A 343 3.66 -12.60 18.46
C ARG A 343 2.89 -12.96 19.73
N SER A 344 3.43 -13.89 20.53
CA SER A 344 2.83 -14.27 21.81
C SER A 344 2.86 -13.09 22.78
N ILE A 345 4.00 -12.40 22.88
CA ILE A 345 4.14 -11.18 23.69
C ILE A 345 3.13 -10.13 23.20
N ASN A 346 3.09 -9.85 21.90
CA ASN A 346 2.16 -8.85 21.34
C ASN A 346 0.68 -9.19 21.57
N GLN A 347 0.28 -10.46 21.52
CA GLN A 347 -1.09 -10.84 21.87
C GLN A 347 -1.40 -10.65 23.36
N ILE A 348 -0.44 -10.92 24.23
CA ILE A 348 -0.60 -10.67 25.68
C ILE A 348 -0.73 -9.17 25.94
N THR A 349 0.14 -8.33 25.36
CA THR A 349 0.17 -6.88 25.57
C THR A 349 -1.06 -6.19 24.98
N THR A 350 -1.51 -6.62 23.79
CA THR A 350 -2.75 -6.11 23.16
C THR A 350 -4.03 -6.59 23.86
N GLY A 351 -3.92 -7.26 25.01
CA GLY A 351 -5.06 -7.58 25.88
C GLY A 351 -5.93 -8.73 25.36
N VAL A 352 -5.39 -9.65 24.55
CA VAL A 352 -6.09 -10.88 24.14
C VAL A 352 -6.46 -11.74 25.36
N ILE A 353 -5.73 -11.64 26.47
CA ILE A 353 -6.02 -12.35 27.74
C ILE A 353 -7.02 -11.58 28.63
N GLY A 354 -7.59 -10.45 28.19
CA GLY A 354 -8.57 -9.69 28.97
C GLY A 354 -7.99 -8.76 30.04
N LEU A 355 -6.66 -8.61 30.08
CA LEU A 355 -6.00 -7.56 30.85
C LEU A 355 -6.28 -6.20 30.16
N SER A 356 -7.15 -5.38 30.76
CA SER A 356 -7.47 -4.05 30.25
C SER A 356 -6.38 -3.04 30.61
N HIS A 357 -6.09 -2.10 29.69
CA HIS A 357 -5.17 -0.97 29.90
C HIS A 357 -5.48 -0.14 31.15
N PHE A 358 -6.75 -0.08 31.57
CA PHE A 358 -7.17 0.73 32.72
C PHE A 358 -7.04 0.02 34.08
N THR A 359 -6.95 -1.31 34.10
CA THR A 359 -6.93 -2.10 35.36
C THR A 359 -5.53 -2.57 35.77
N ASN A 360 -4.55 -2.57 34.86
CA ASN A 360 -3.24 -3.18 35.13
C ASN A 360 -2.05 -2.41 34.50
N TRP A 361 -2.03 -1.09 34.70
CA TRP A 361 -1.03 -0.17 34.12
C TRP A 361 0.43 -0.54 34.46
N TYR A 362 0.68 -1.21 35.58
CA TYR A 362 2.01 -1.70 35.97
C TYR A 362 2.59 -2.74 35.00
N TYR A 363 1.73 -3.61 34.42
CA TYR A 363 2.17 -4.58 33.41
C TYR A 363 2.61 -3.88 32.12
N TYR A 364 1.89 -2.83 31.73
CA TYR A 364 2.23 -2.01 30.56
C TYR A 364 3.50 -1.20 30.77
N ALA A 365 3.70 -0.61 31.96
CA ALA A 365 4.96 0.01 32.32
C ALA A 365 6.13 -0.99 32.24
N GLY A 366 5.92 -2.25 32.64
CA GLY A 366 6.91 -3.32 32.50
C GLY A 366 7.20 -3.72 31.05
N VAL A 367 6.18 -3.76 30.19
CA VAL A 367 6.32 -4.02 28.74
C VAL A 367 7.02 -2.86 28.05
N ASP A 368 6.64 -1.61 28.34
CA ASP A 368 7.30 -0.42 27.79
C ASP A 368 8.76 -0.34 28.23
N LEU A 369 9.06 -0.71 29.49
CA LEU A 369 10.43 -0.79 30.00
C LEU A 369 11.22 -1.93 29.35
N TYR A 370 10.59 -3.10 29.13
CA TYR A 370 11.19 -4.22 28.39
C TYR A 370 11.46 -3.82 26.93
N ASP A 371 10.51 -3.19 26.26
CA ASP A 371 10.63 -2.71 24.88
C ASP A 371 11.68 -1.60 24.78
N PHE A 372 11.79 -0.72 25.78
CA PHE A 372 12.84 0.29 25.87
C PHE A 372 14.23 -0.37 26.00
N VAL A 373 14.39 -1.35 26.90
CA VAL A 373 15.65 -2.07 27.13
C VAL A 373 16.04 -2.91 25.90
N VAL A 374 15.10 -3.66 25.34
CA VAL A 374 15.34 -4.51 24.16
C VAL A 374 15.59 -3.67 22.91
N THR A 375 14.89 -2.54 22.74
CA THR A 375 15.16 -1.58 21.65
C THR A 375 16.56 -0.98 21.77
N ARG A 376 17.01 -0.63 22.98
CA ARG A 376 18.37 -0.12 23.23
C ARG A 376 19.45 -1.20 23.05
N HIS A 377 19.08 -2.47 23.10
CA HIS A 377 19.95 -3.62 22.89
C HIS A 377 19.80 -4.28 21.50
N GLY A 378 19.17 -3.61 20.54
CA GLY A 378 19.14 -4.07 19.15
C GLY A 378 18.10 -5.15 18.83
N GLY A 379 17.03 -5.30 19.62
CA GLY A 379 15.94 -6.20 19.27
C GLY A 379 15.12 -5.68 18.09
N ALA A 380 14.87 -6.55 17.11
CA ALA A 380 13.94 -6.31 16.01
C ALA A 380 12.49 -6.41 16.51
N LEU A 381 12.03 -5.39 17.25
CA LEU A 381 10.70 -5.38 17.88
C LEU A 381 9.58 -4.83 16.98
N ASP A 382 9.92 -4.13 15.88
CA ASP A 382 8.91 -3.64 14.97
C ASP A 382 8.40 -4.78 14.07
N GLN A 383 7.39 -5.51 14.54
CA GLN A 383 6.73 -6.60 13.81
C GLN A 383 6.28 -6.16 12.42
N GLN A 384 5.85 -4.90 12.28
CA GLN A 384 5.32 -4.36 11.04
C GLN A 384 6.40 -4.26 9.96
N SER A 385 7.53 -3.60 10.25
CA SER A 385 8.65 -3.54 9.31
C SER A 385 9.28 -4.91 9.03
N ARG A 386 9.22 -5.86 9.99
CA ARG A 386 9.71 -7.23 9.75
C ARG A 386 8.86 -7.94 8.71
N LEU A 387 7.53 -7.83 8.82
CA LEU A 387 6.60 -8.39 7.85
C LEU A 387 6.80 -7.80 6.45
N ASP A 388 7.12 -6.51 6.36
CA ASP A 388 7.46 -5.86 5.08
C ASP A 388 8.70 -6.52 4.46
N CYS A 389 9.82 -6.60 5.20
CA CYS A 389 11.05 -7.24 4.72
C CYS A 389 10.84 -8.72 4.32
N TYR A 390 9.99 -9.47 5.04
CA TYR A 390 9.68 -10.86 4.67
C TYR A 390 8.83 -10.95 3.41
N SER A 391 7.84 -10.06 3.24
CA SER A 391 6.97 -10.03 2.07
C SER A 391 7.77 -9.69 0.81
N GLN A 392 8.61 -8.66 0.91
CA GLN A 392 9.49 -8.23 -0.17
C GLN A 392 10.48 -9.32 -0.55
N PHE A 393 11.18 -9.90 0.43
CA PHE A 393 12.07 -11.01 0.17
C PHE A 393 11.36 -12.21 -0.48
N ARG A 394 10.11 -12.49 -0.10
CA ARG A 394 9.30 -13.55 -0.71
C ARG A 394 8.97 -13.26 -2.17
N ALA A 395 8.59 -12.03 -2.48
CA ALA A 395 8.37 -11.63 -3.87
C ALA A 395 9.69 -11.77 -4.65
N ASP A 396 10.76 -11.17 -4.16
CA ASP A 396 12.06 -11.11 -4.83
C ASP A 396 12.64 -12.50 -5.12
N ILE A 397 12.65 -13.42 -4.13
CA ILE A 397 13.18 -14.78 -4.32
C ILE A 397 12.33 -15.65 -5.25
N THR A 398 11.05 -15.31 -5.43
CA THR A 398 10.15 -16.02 -6.34
C THR A 398 10.41 -15.60 -7.78
N LEU A 399 10.74 -14.32 -7.98
CA LEU A 399 10.97 -13.70 -9.27
C LEU A 399 12.41 -13.86 -9.76
N ASP A 400 13.34 -14.08 -8.84
CA ASP A 400 14.76 -14.15 -9.13
C ASP A 400 15.16 -15.38 -9.96
N THR A 401 15.93 -15.14 -11.03
CA THR A 401 16.52 -16.15 -11.91
C THR A 401 18.05 -16.17 -11.87
N GLN A 402 18.69 -15.19 -11.22
CA GLN A 402 20.15 -15.04 -11.18
C GLN A 402 20.79 -15.88 -10.07
N LEU A 403 20.10 -16.11 -8.96
CA LEU A 403 20.62 -16.86 -7.84
C LEU A 403 20.79 -18.34 -8.19
N ASP A 404 21.85 -18.95 -7.65
CA ASP A 404 22.11 -20.38 -7.80
C ASP A 404 20.83 -21.21 -7.50
N PRO A 405 20.39 -22.08 -8.42
CA PRO A 405 19.13 -22.80 -8.26
C PRO A 405 19.02 -23.61 -6.97
N ALA A 406 20.13 -24.18 -6.48
CA ALA A 406 20.15 -24.94 -5.24
C ALA A 406 19.94 -24.01 -4.04
N LEU A 407 20.70 -22.91 -3.94
CA LEU A 407 20.54 -21.90 -2.91
C LEU A 407 19.13 -21.28 -2.92
N ARG A 408 18.61 -20.94 -4.10
CA ARG A 408 17.25 -20.39 -4.27
C ARG A 408 16.18 -21.35 -3.75
N SER A 409 16.30 -22.64 -4.08
CA SER A 409 15.35 -23.66 -3.61
C SER A 409 15.37 -23.81 -2.08
N GLU A 410 16.57 -23.73 -1.47
CA GLU A 410 16.74 -23.81 -0.03
C GLU A 410 16.15 -22.58 0.68
N LEU A 411 16.39 -21.37 0.14
CA LEU A 411 15.80 -20.13 0.64
C LEU A 411 14.28 -20.16 0.57
N GLN A 412 13.70 -20.58 -0.57
CA GLN A 412 12.26 -20.72 -0.73
C GLN A 412 11.67 -21.70 0.28
N GLN A 413 12.29 -22.88 0.46
CA GLN A 413 11.83 -23.87 1.44
C GLN A 413 11.86 -23.32 2.88
N ARG A 414 12.91 -22.57 3.22
CA ARG A 414 13.06 -21.97 4.55
C ARG A 414 12.04 -20.86 4.76
N LEU A 415 11.81 -20.00 3.78
CA LEU A 415 10.81 -18.94 3.85
C LEU A 415 9.39 -19.50 4.01
N ASP A 416 9.08 -20.57 3.28
CA ASP A 416 7.81 -21.30 3.43
C ASP A 416 7.57 -21.84 4.84
N SER A 417 8.65 -22.13 5.58
CA SER A 417 8.58 -22.58 6.97
C SER A 417 8.40 -21.44 7.98
N LEU A 418 8.68 -20.19 7.57
CA LEU A 418 8.51 -18.98 8.39
C LEU A 418 7.09 -18.43 8.38
N ALA A 419 6.24 -18.88 7.45
CA ALA A 419 4.84 -18.50 7.37
C ALA A 419 4.08 -18.92 8.65
N VAL A 420 3.90 -17.96 9.57
CA VAL A 420 3.25 -18.14 10.87
C VAL A 420 1.79 -17.68 10.88
N ASN A 421 1.32 -16.98 9.83
CA ASN A 421 -0.07 -16.54 9.74
C ASN A 421 -0.95 -17.65 9.14
N PRO A 422 -2.04 -18.08 9.82
CA PRO A 422 -2.98 -19.07 9.28
C PRO A 422 -3.71 -18.62 8.00
N LEU A 423 -3.73 -17.32 7.70
CA LEU A 423 -4.37 -16.76 6.52
C LEU A 423 -3.48 -16.76 5.27
N GLU A 424 -2.17 -16.99 5.40
CA GLU A 424 -1.24 -17.00 4.27
C GLU A 424 -1.45 -18.22 3.35
N ALA A 425 -1.23 -18.03 2.05
CA ALA A 425 -1.21 -19.10 1.06
C ALA A 425 0.23 -19.46 0.65
N THR A 426 0.37 -20.62 0.02
CA THR A 426 1.64 -21.04 -0.58
C THR A 426 1.84 -20.32 -1.92
N PRO A 427 3.08 -19.99 -2.33
CA PRO A 427 3.34 -19.29 -3.59
C PRO A 427 2.67 -19.96 -4.82
N GLN A 428 2.67 -21.29 -4.89
CA GLN A 428 2.05 -22.02 -6.00
C GLN A 428 0.51 -21.85 -6.04
N ALA A 429 -0.13 -21.73 -4.87
CA ALA A 429 -1.58 -21.53 -4.78
C ALA A 429 -1.94 -20.09 -5.19
N GLU A 430 -1.08 -19.12 -4.86
CA GLU A 430 -1.22 -17.72 -5.26
C GLU A 430 -1.15 -17.58 -6.79
N VAL A 431 -0.22 -18.26 -7.46
CA VAL A 431 -0.12 -18.25 -8.93
C VAL A 431 -1.38 -18.83 -9.58
N GLN A 432 -1.89 -19.97 -9.09
CA GLN A 432 -3.11 -20.59 -9.63
C GLN A 432 -4.34 -19.70 -9.43
N VAL A 433 -4.45 -19.07 -8.25
CA VAL A 433 -5.55 -18.15 -7.95
C VAL A 433 -5.44 -16.88 -8.78
N ALA A 434 -4.24 -16.41 -9.10
CA ALA A 434 -4.04 -15.24 -9.93
C ALA A 434 -4.66 -15.38 -11.32
N VAL A 435 -4.37 -16.49 -12.01
CA VAL A 435 -4.95 -16.78 -13.32
C VAL A 435 -6.48 -16.89 -13.23
N ALA A 436 -7.00 -17.61 -12.23
CA ALA A 436 -8.44 -17.77 -12.06
C ALA A 436 -9.16 -16.46 -11.70
N GLN A 437 -8.55 -15.60 -10.87
CA GLN A 437 -9.09 -14.28 -10.54
C GLN A 437 -9.05 -13.34 -11.73
N TYR A 438 -7.99 -13.41 -12.54
CA TYR A 438 -7.90 -12.61 -13.73
C TYR A 438 -9.06 -12.88 -14.69
N HIS A 439 -9.36 -14.15 -14.96
CA HIS A 439 -10.52 -14.50 -15.81
C HIS A 439 -11.86 -14.03 -15.23
N VAL A 440 -12.05 -14.14 -13.91
CA VAL A 440 -13.28 -13.62 -13.27
C VAL A 440 -13.33 -12.09 -13.35
N LEU A 441 -12.20 -11.40 -13.21
CA LEU A 441 -12.13 -9.94 -13.33
C LEU A 441 -12.40 -9.46 -14.75
N GLN A 442 -11.86 -10.16 -15.77
CA GLN A 442 -12.17 -9.89 -17.17
C GLN A 442 -13.67 -10.05 -17.44
N LYS A 443 -14.28 -11.14 -16.97
CA LYS A 443 -15.73 -11.35 -17.09
C LYS A 443 -16.54 -10.30 -16.35
N ASP A 444 -16.10 -9.87 -15.16
CA ASP A 444 -16.74 -8.80 -14.41
C ASP A 444 -16.61 -7.43 -15.11
N ALA A 445 -15.62 -7.25 -15.98
CA ALA A 445 -15.34 -6.03 -16.74
C ALA A 445 -16.11 -5.93 -18.08
N GLU A 446 -16.64 -7.04 -18.59
CA GLU A 446 -17.55 -7.07 -19.75
C GLU A 446 -18.80 -6.21 -19.53
N ALA A 447 -19.49 -5.86 -20.62
CA ALA A 447 -20.74 -5.09 -20.56
C ALA A 447 -21.78 -5.79 -19.67
N GLU A 448 -22.50 -5.02 -18.85
CA GLU A 448 -23.47 -5.51 -17.85
C GLU A 448 -22.86 -6.27 -16.65
N GLY A 449 -21.53 -6.34 -16.57
CA GLY A 449 -20.78 -6.93 -15.48
C GLY A 449 -20.99 -6.23 -14.13
N SER A 450 -20.52 -6.87 -13.06
CA SER A 450 -20.61 -6.28 -11.71
C SER A 450 -19.74 -5.03 -11.55
N LEU A 451 -18.71 -4.87 -12.39
CA LEU A 451 -17.81 -3.73 -12.38
C LEU A 451 -18.47 -2.45 -12.87
N GLU A 452 -19.32 -2.51 -13.89
CA GLU A 452 -20.08 -1.36 -14.40
C GLU A 452 -20.97 -0.77 -13.29
N LYS A 453 -21.69 -1.62 -12.55
CA LYS A 453 -22.55 -1.19 -11.43
C LYS A 453 -21.74 -0.53 -10.32
N ARG A 454 -20.53 -1.03 -10.04
CA ARG A 454 -19.62 -0.43 -9.05
C ARG A 454 -19.10 0.92 -9.52
N LEU A 455 -18.69 1.02 -10.78
CA LEU A 455 -18.17 2.23 -11.38
C LEU A 455 -19.25 3.33 -11.42
N ASP A 456 -20.48 3.01 -11.85
CA ASP A 456 -21.60 3.95 -11.81
C ASP A 456 -21.94 4.41 -10.38
N ALA A 457 -21.94 3.49 -9.40
CA ALA A 457 -22.16 3.85 -8.01
C ALA A 457 -21.07 4.80 -7.48
N GLN A 458 -19.81 4.56 -7.84
CA GLN A 458 -18.67 5.40 -7.48
C GLN A 458 -18.76 6.78 -8.12
N ARG A 459 -18.98 6.86 -9.45
CA ARG A 459 -19.15 8.12 -10.19
C ARG A 459 -20.26 8.98 -9.60
N ARG A 460 -21.39 8.37 -9.21
CA ARG A 460 -22.50 9.07 -8.54
C ARG A 460 -22.16 9.50 -7.12
N THR A 461 -21.31 8.76 -6.41
CA THR A 461 -20.80 9.16 -5.08
C THR A 461 -19.88 10.37 -5.21
N GLU A 462 -18.95 10.34 -6.18
CA GLU A 462 -18.06 11.45 -6.50
C GLU A 462 -18.83 12.72 -6.87
N LEU A 463 -19.85 12.60 -7.73
CA LEU A 463 -20.76 13.70 -8.06
C LEU A 463 -21.52 14.24 -6.85
N ALA A 464 -21.96 13.36 -5.94
CA ALA A 464 -22.65 13.78 -4.73
C ALA A 464 -21.72 14.58 -3.81
N GLU A 465 -20.47 14.14 -3.65
CA GLU A 465 -19.46 14.79 -2.81
C GLU A 465 -18.94 16.12 -3.37
N PHE A 466 -19.05 16.31 -4.69
CA PHE A 466 -18.59 17.49 -5.39
C PHE A 466 -19.37 18.73 -4.95
N GLY A 467 -18.65 19.73 -4.44
CA GLY A 467 -19.23 21.01 -4.00
C GLY A 467 -20.04 20.97 -2.70
N GLN A 468 -20.02 19.87 -1.95
CA GLN A 468 -20.64 19.84 -0.64
C GLN A 468 -19.97 20.77 0.37
N THR A 469 -20.78 21.37 1.23
CA THR A 469 -20.30 22.10 2.39
C THR A 469 -19.71 21.12 3.42
N GLY A 470 -18.76 21.59 4.24
CA GLY A 470 -18.14 20.75 5.28
C GLY A 470 -19.16 20.14 6.25
N LYS A 471 -20.23 20.90 6.59
CA LYS A 471 -21.34 20.42 7.43
C LYS A 471 -22.09 19.25 6.79
N ARG A 472 -22.37 19.33 5.49
CA ARG A 472 -23.07 18.26 4.76
C ARG A 472 -22.23 16.99 4.67
N ARG A 473 -20.92 17.13 4.37
CA ARG A 473 -19.99 16.00 4.38
C ARG A 473 -19.93 15.30 5.73
N PHE A 474 -19.87 16.08 6.82
CA PHE A 474 -19.89 15.52 8.17
C PHE A 474 -21.19 14.76 8.46
N ALA A 475 -22.35 15.35 8.12
CA ALA A 475 -23.64 14.69 8.31
C ALA A 475 -23.78 13.41 7.48
N GLU A 476 -23.36 13.42 6.21
CA GLU A 476 -23.40 12.25 5.34
C GLU A 476 -22.41 11.17 5.79
N ALA A 477 -21.21 11.55 6.24
CA ALA A 477 -20.26 10.62 6.85
C ALA A 477 -20.85 9.99 8.14
N LEU A 478 -21.51 10.78 8.99
CA LEU A 478 -22.20 10.27 10.17
C LEU A 478 -23.32 9.30 9.80
N LEU A 479 -24.17 9.63 8.82
CA LEU A 479 -25.24 8.75 8.33
C LEU A 479 -24.68 7.46 7.73
N HIS A 480 -23.64 7.55 6.90
CA HIS A 480 -22.92 6.39 6.39
C HIS A 480 -22.43 5.50 7.53
N ASN A 481 -21.84 6.11 8.57
CA ASN A 481 -21.31 5.38 9.72
C ASN A 481 -22.42 4.73 10.56
N VAL A 482 -23.49 5.47 10.89
CA VAL A 482 -24.62 5.00 11.70
C VAL A 482 -25.41 3.89 10.99
N THR A 483 -25.50 3.94 9.66
CA THR A 483 -26.18 2.91 8.85
C THR A 483 -25.27 1.74 8.46
N PHE A 484 -24.09 1.63 9.10
CA PHE A 484 -23.11 0.59 8.83
C PHE A 484 -22.62 0.53 7.37
N GLY A 485 -22.69 1.65 6.65
CA GLY A 485 -22.32 1.78 5.24
C GLY A 485 -23.46 1.46 4.27
N ALA A 486 -24.65 1.13 4.77
CA ALA A 486 -25.84 0.94 3.93
C ALA A 486 -26.24 2.23 3.21
N TYR A 487 -26.07 3.39 3.87
CA TYR A 487 -26.23 4.69 3.24
C TYR A 487 -24.91 5.16 2.62
N THR A 488 -24.87 5.37 1.31
CA THR A 488 -23.81 6.13 0.64
C THR A 488 -24.48 7.26 -0.14
N PRO A 489 -24.05 8.52 0.04
CA PRO A 489 -24.64 9.63 -0.70
C PRO A 489 -24.33 9.43 -2.19
N ARG A 490 -25.36 9.40 -3.02
CA ARG A 490 -25.23 9.21 -4.47
C ARG A 490 -26.08 10.23 -5.20
N ALA A 491 -25.53 10.79 -6.27
CA ALA A 491 -26.31 11.56 -7.23
C ALA A 491 -27.39 10.67 -7.85
N LYS A 492 -28.50 11.28 -8.28
CA LYS A 492 -29.52 10.56 -9.06
C LYS A 492 -28.90 10.08 -10.36
N ARG A 493 -29.30 8.90 -10.85
CA ARG A 493 -28.87 8.42 -12.16
C ARG A 493 -29.45 9.34 -13.23
N SER A 494 -28.58 9.88 -14.09
CA SER A 494 -28.90 10.77 -15.19
C SER A 494 -27.83 10.61 -16.26
N ASP A 495 -28.22 10.76 -17.52
CA ASP A 495 -27.29 10.67 -18.66
C ASP A 495 -26.29 11.85 -18.68
N GLU A 496 -26.64 12.97 -18.03
CA GLU A 496 -25.76 14.13 -17.86
C GLU A 496 -24.63 13.90 -16.85
N ASN A 497 -24.71 12.83 -16.04
CA ASN A 497 -23.75 12.58 -14.97
C ASN A 497 -22.32 12.46 -15.49
N LEU A 498 -22.09 11.80 -16.63
CA LEU A 498 -20.76 11.66 -17.21
C LEU A 498 -20.18 13.01 -17.65
N ALA A 499 -20.98 13.83 -18.33
CA ALA A 499 -20.55 15.17 -18.76
C ALA A 499 -20.33 16.12 -17.57
N MET A 500 -21.15 16.03 -16.51
CA MET A 500 -20.90 16.75 -15.26
C MET A 500 -19.62 16.28 -14.57
N LEU A 501 -19.39 14.97 -14.53
CA LEU A 501 -18.23 14.39 -13.87
C LEU A 501 -16.93 14.72 -14.61
N ASN A 502 -16.93 14.65 -15.94
CA ASN A 502 -15.81 15.04 -16.78
C ASN A 502 -15.38 16.48 -16.47
N ARG A 503 -16.32 17.44 -16.57
CA ARG A 503 -16.06 18.85 -16.23
C ARG A 503 -15.52 19.02 -14.81
N ASN A 504 -16.11 18.32 -13.84
CA ASN A 504 -15.68 18.40 -12.45
C ASN A 504 -14.25 17.90 -12.25
N ARG A 505 -13.88 16.78 -12.89
CA ARG A 505 -12.53 16.20 -12.80
C ARG A 505 -11.50 17.09 -13.48
N ARG A 506 -11.79 17.62 -14.67
CA ARG A 506 -10.90 18.57 -15.38
C ARG A 506 -10.59 19.82 -14.56
N VAL A 507 -11.61 20.45 -13.96
CA VAL A 507 -11.40 21.59 -13.06
C VAL A 507 -10.53 21.23 -11.87
N VAL A 508 -10.70 20.04 -11.28
CA VAL A 508 -9.86 19.60 -10.16
C VAL A 508 -8.42 19.36 -10.62
N ALA A 509 -8.24 18.72 -11.78
CA ALA A 509 -6.92 18.45 -12.35
C ALA A 509 -6.16 19.75 -12.64
N ASP A 510 -6.79 20.73 -13.30
CA ASP A 510 -6.19 22.04 -13.56
C ASP A 510 -5.86 22.78 -12.25
N LEU A 511 -6.74 22.73 -11.24
CA LEU A 511 -6.46 23.35 -9.94
C LEU A 511 -5.29 22.69 -9.22
N ASP A 512 -5.24 21.37 -9.20
CA ASP A 512 -4.16 20.63 -8.54
C ASP A 512 -2.82 20.91 -9.26
N PHE A 513 -2.82 21.01 -10.59
CA PHE A 513 -1.66 21.42 -11.38
C PHE A 513 -1.22 22.86 -11.03
N LEU A 514 -2.12 23.85 -11.09
CA LEU A 514 -1.77 25.25 -10.79
C LEU A 514 -1.30 25.45 -9.35
N GLU A 515 -1.85 24.70 -8.38
CA GLU A 515 -1.36 24.70 -7.00
C GLU A 515 0.02 24.05 -6.87
N SER A 516 0.33 23.01 -7.65
CA SER A 516 1.68 22.42 -7.66
C SER A 516 2.74 23.39 -8.18
N VAL A 517 2.39 24.23 -9.16
CA VAL A 517 3.26 25.29 -9.70
C VAL A 517 3.55 26.34 -8.63
N ASP A 518 2.52 26.74 -7.86
CA ASP A 518 2.65 27.68 -6.74
C ASP A 518 3.53 27.11 -5.60
N GLU A 519 3.36 25.83 -5.27
CA GLU A 519 4.14 25.17 -4.21
C GLU A 519 5.64 25.02 -4.54
N ALA A 520 6.03 25.02 -5.83
CA ALA A 520 7.44 24.96 -6.22
C ALA A 520 8.22 26.20 -5.77
N GLY A 521 7.55 27.33 -5.53
CA GLY A 521 8.16 28.56 -5.01
C GLY A 521 9.13 29.28 -5.97
N THR A 522 9.30 28.75 -7.18
CA THR A 522 10.08 29.36 -8.26
C THR A 522 9.16 30.09 -9.24
N PRO A 523 9.64 31.13 -9.96
CA PRO A 523 8.87 31.74 -11.04
C PRO A 523 8.36 30.67 -12.02
N PRO A 524 7.05 30.64 -12.31
CA PRO A 524 6.41 29.54 -13.04
C PRO A 524 7.01 29.33 -14.42
N GLU A 525 7.50 30.40 -15.06
CA GLU A 525 8.06 30.39 -16.42
C GLU A 525 9.41 29.68 -16.51
N ILE A 526 10.08 29.46 -15.37
CA ILE A 526 11.41 28.83 -15.32
C ILE A 526 11.28 27.32 -15.10
N ALA A 527 10.37 26.90 -14.23
CA ALA A 527 10.25 25.50 -13.80
C ALA A 527 9.25 24.68 -14.63
N TYR A 528 8.30 25.32 -15.32
CA TYR A 528 7.19 24.67 -16.00
C TYR A 528 6.97 25.21 -17.41
N ASP A 529 6.29 24.42 -18.25
CA ASP A 529 5.88 24.85 -19.60
C ASP A 529 4.77 25.91 -19.50
N VAL A 530 5.07 27.13 -19.92
CA VAL A 530 4.16 28.29 -19.93
C VAL A 530 2.87 27.98 -20.71
N ASN A 531 2.95 27.22 -21.80
CA ASN A 531 1.77 26.86 -22.59
C ASN A 531 0.81 25.97 -21.80
N ARG A 532 1.34 25.06 -20.99
CA ARG A 532 0.52 24.22 -20.10
C ARG A 532 -0.16 25.05 -19.01
N ILE A 533 0.54 26.05 -18.47
CA ILE A 533 -0.05 26.94 -17.45
C ILE A 533 -1.16 27.80 -18.06
N SER A 534 -0.90 28.46 -19.19
CA SER A 534 -1.89 29.31 -19.85
C SER A 534 -3.12 28.50 -20.28
N SER A 535 -2.94 27.30 -20.87
CA SER A 535 -4.07 26.42 -21.22
C SER A 535 -4.90 26.01 -20.00
N SER A 536 -4.28 25.60 -18.89
CA SER A 536 -5.01 25.28 -17.65
C SER A 536 -5.75 26.50 -17.05
N VAL A 537 -5.17 27.70 -17.09
CA VAL A 537 -5.85 28.93 -16.63
C VAL A 537 -7.05 29.26 -17.51
N GLN A 538 -6.90 29.19 -18.83
CA GLN A 538 -7.97 29.46 -19.79
C GLN A 538 -9.10 28.45 -19.66
N GLU A 539 -8.78 27.15 -19.60
CA GLU A 539 -9.74 26.08 -19.40
C GLU A 539 -10.53 26.25 -18.10
N LEU A 540 -9.83 26.48 -17.00
CA LEU A 540 -10.44 26.74 -15.70
C LEU A 540 -11.40 27.93 -15.76
N SER A 541 -11.01 29.01 -16.45
CA SER A 541 -11.86 30.19 -16.63
C SER A 541 -13.16 29.91 -17.41
N MET A 542 -13.14 28.93 -18.32
CA MET A 542 -14.31 28.52 -19.13
C MET A 542 -15.22 27.55 -18.38
N LEU A 543 -14.66 26.66 -17.56
CA LEU A 543 -15.40 25.63 -16.85
C LEU A 543 -16.02 26.12 -15.54
N LEU A 544 -15.36 27.04 -14.82
CA LEU A 544 -15.82 27.53 -13.52
C LEU A 544 -17.21 28.18 -13.50
N PRO A 545 -17.63 28.97 -14.51
CA PRO A 545 -18.98 29.55 -14.55
C PRO A 545 -20.09 28.49 -14.53
N GLN A 546 -19.80 27.28 -15.00
CA GLN A 546 -20.76 26.18 -15.05
C GLN A 546 -20.88 25.46 -13.70
N LEU A 547 -19.93 25.66 -12.78
CA LEU A 547 -19.91 25.01 -11.48
C LEU A 547 -20.68 25.81 -10.43
N ARG A 548 -21.58 25.13 -9.70
CA ARG A 548 -22.33 25.72 -8.58
C ARG A 548 -21.56 25.72 -7.24
N SER A 549 -20.34 25.20 -7.23
CA SER A 549 -19.54 25.01 -6.01
C SER A 549 -18.77 26.27 -5.62
N THR A 550 -19.28 26.97 -4.60
CA THR A 550 -18.61 28.15 -4.02
C THR A 550 -17.20 27.83 -3.48
N LYS A 551 -16.99 26.64 -2.91
CA LYS A 551 -15.69 26.21 -2.39
C LYS A 551 -14.65 26.07 -3.49
N ILE A 552 -15.02 25.47 -4.63
CA ILE A 552 -14.10 25.29 -5.76
C ILE A 552 -13.80 26.64 -6.40
N GLN A 553 -14.81 27.49 -6.54
CA GLN A 553 -14.59 28.88 -6.97
C GLN A 553 -13.66 29.65 -6.02
N SER A 554 -13.74 29.44 -4.69
CA SER A 554 -12.79 30.06 -3.74
C SER A 554 -11.38 29.51 -3.88
N ARG A 555 -11.23 28.20 -4.07
CA ARG A 555 -9.93 27.56 -4.30
C ARG A 555 -9.27 28.08 -5.58
N ALA A 556 -10.04 28.12 -6.67
CA ALA A 556 -9.63 28.66 -7.95
C ALA A 556 -9.15 30.11 -7.87
N ALA A 557 -9.95 30.99 -7.26
CA ALA A 557 -9.55 32.38 -7.10
C ALA A 557 -8.26 32.52 -6.28
N ALA A 558 -8.08 31.70 -5.24
CA ALA A 558 -6.87 31.73 -4.44
C ALA A 558 -5.64 31.26 -5.25
N ALA A 559 -5.77 30.20 -6.04
CA ALA A 559 -4.70 29.70 -6.92
C ALA A 559 -4.32 30.73 -8.00
N LEU A 560 -5.31 31.28 -8.72
CA LEU A 560 -5.07 32.32 -9.74
C LEU A 560 -4.46 33.59 -9.16
N SER A 561 -4.90 34.01 -7.97
CA SER A 561 -4.34 35.18 -7.30
C SER A 561 -2.89 34.98 -6.89
N ARG A 562 -2.50 33.78 -6.43
CA ARG A 562 -1.10 33.47 -6.08
C ARG A 562 -0.23 33.38 -7.32
N LEU A 563 -0.71 32.69 -8.36
CA LEU A 563 -0.01 32.60 -9.64
C LEU A 563 0.23 33.98 -10.26
N ASN A 564 -0.76 34.87 -10.24
CA ASN A 564 -0.63 36.25 -10.70
C ASN A 564 0.40 37.06 -9.90
N ALA A 565 0.60 36.75 -8.61
CA ALA A 565 1.58 37.44 -7.77
C ALA A 565 3.02 36.97 -8.01
N ILE A 566 3.20 35.70 -8.42
CA ILE A 566 4.53 35.10 -8.61
C ILE A 566 5.00 35.21 -10.08
N SER A 567 4.07 35.23 -11.04
CA SER A 567 4.39 35.28 -12.47
C SER A 567 4.99 36.62 -12.91
N GLN A 568 6.01 36.55 -13.76
CA GLN A 568 6.62 37.72 -14.41
C GLN A 568 6.07 37.95 -15.82
N ASP A 569 5.46 36.95 -16.44
CA ASP A 569 4.83 37.06 -17.74
C ASP A 569 3.60 37.98 -17.70
N ALA A 570 3.55 38.98 -18.58
CA ALA A 570 2.43 39.90 -18.68
C ALA A 570 1.16 39.21 -19.24
N SER A 571 1.34 38.24 -20.14
CA SER A 571 0.24 37.51 -20.75
C SER A 571 -0.46 36.59 -19.74
N LEU A 572 0.33 35.82 -18.98
CA LEU A 572 -0.21 34.94 -17.93
C LEU A 572 -0.92 35.72 -16.82
N ARG A 573 -0.38 36.89 -16.44
CA ARG A 573 -1.04 37.79 -15.48
C ARG A 573 -2.38 38.31 -16.01
N ALA A 574 -2.46 38.69 -17.29
CA ALA A 574 -3.70 39.10 -17.92
C ALA A 574 -4.75 37.96 -17.92
N ASP A 575 -4.34 36.73 -18.26
CA ASP A 575 -5.20 35.54 -18.23
C ASP A 575 -5.73 35.26 -16.81
N CYS A 576 -4.87 35.38 -15.79
CA CYS A 576 -5.26 35.21 -14.39
C CYS A 576 -6.28 36.25 -13.93
N LEU A 577 -6.07 37.53 -14.29
CA LEU A 577 -6.99 38.61 -13.95
C LEU A 577 -8.36 38.42 -14.61
N LEU A 578 -8.38 38.02 -15.88
CA LEU A 578 -9.61 37.69 -16.60
C LEU A 578 -10.34 36.50 -15.97
N GLY A 579 -9.60 35.47 -15.55
CA GLY A 579 -10.14 34.34 -14.81
C GLY A 579 -10.78 34.76 -13.48
N LEU A 580 -10.12 35.63 -12.72
CA LEU A 580 -10.63 36.18 -11.45
C LEU A 580 -11.92 36.98 -11.65
N GLU A 581 -11.98 37.85 -12.67
CA GLU A 581 -13.18 38.63 -12.99
C GLU A 581 -14.38 37.73 -13.31
N ARG A 582 -14.18 36.67 -14.10
CA ARG A 582 -15.22 35.68 -14.41
C ARG A 582 -15.73 34.96 -13.16
N ILE A 583 -14.84 34.60 -12.23
CA ILE A 583 -15.22 33.96 -10.97
C ILE A 583 -16.08 34.90 -10.13
N ASP A 584 -15.70 36.18 -10.01
CA ASP A 584 -16.42 37.14 -9.19
C ASP A 584 -17.80 37.49 -9.78
N ASN A 585 -17.89 37.63 -11.12
CA ASN A 585 -19.17 37.76 -11.81
C ASN A 585 -20.10 36.56 -11.56
N THR A 586 -19.54 35.35 -11.60
CA THR A 586 -20.30 34.12 -11.31
C THR A 586 -20.78 34.08 -9.85
N ARG A 587 -19.93 34.46 -8.90
CA ARG A 587 -20.31 34.54 -7.47
C ARG A 587 -21.38 35.58 -7.22
N ALA A 588 -21.31 36.73 -7.89
CA ALA A 588 -22.33 37.77 -7.79
C ALA A 588 -23.69 37.24 -8.26
N ALA A 589 -23.73 36.54 -9.40
CA ALA A 589 -24.94 35.88 -9.91
C ALA A 589 -25.49 34.79 -8.97
N LEU A 590 -24.62 34.03 -8.30
CA LEU A 590 -25.05 33.04 -7.30
C LEU A 590 -25.63 33.69 -6.03
N ARG A 591 -25.14 34.87 -5.64
CA ARG A 591 -25.65 35.63 -4.49
C ARG A 591 -27.04 36.20 -4.77
N THR A 592 -27.24 36.79 -5.95
CA THR A 592 -28.56 37.34 -6.35
C THR A 592 -29.62 36.25 -6.43
N ASN A 593 -29.30 35.09 -7.02
CA ASN A 593 -30.22 33.94 -7.08
C ASN A 593 -30.58 33.34 -5.71
N ARG A 594 -29.71 33.50 -4.69
CA ARG A 594 -30.02 33.07 -3.31
C ARG A 594 -30.97 34.03 -2.60
N GLN A 595 -30.91 35.32 -2.93
CA GLN A 595 -31.76 36.35 -2.33
C GLN A 595 -33.15 36.40 -2.97
N SER A 596 -33.30 35.97 -4.22
CA SER A 596 -34.58 35.89 -4.93
C SER A 596 -35.38 34.60 -4.66
N GLY A 597 -34.92 33.73 -3.74
CA GLY A 597 -35.71 32.62 -3.21
C GLY A 597 -36.91 33.14 -2.41
N VAL A 598 -38.01 33.43 -3.10
CA VAL A 598 -39.30 33.86 -2.56
C VAL A 598 -39.71 32.92 -1.43
N VAL A 599 -39.74 33.45 -0.21
CA VAL A 599 -40.45 32.84 0.92
C VAL A 599 -41.87 32.57 0.47
N ALA A 600 -42.25 31.30 0.36
CA ALA A 600 -43.62 30.92 0.05
C ALA A 600 -44.56 31.64 1.02
N LYS A 601 -45.43 32.51 0.48
CA LYS A 601 -46.48 33.18 1.26
C LYS A 601 -47.23 32.10 2.07
N PRO A 602 -47.41 32.27 3.39
CA PRO A 602 -48.23 31.35 4.16
C PRO A 602 -49.62 31.35 3.55
N ARG A 603 -50.07 30.15 3.17
CA ARG A 603 -51.39 29.91 2.57
C ARG A 603 -52.42 30.21 3.65
N THR A 604 -53.05 31.38 3.56
CA THR A 604 -54.21 31.74 4.41
C THR A 604 -55.33 30.76 4.14
N VAL A 605 -55.59 29.90 5.12
CA VAL A 605 -56.78 29.04 5.16
C VAL A 605 -57.96 29.93 5.53
N SER A 606 -58.78 30.30 4.55
CA SER A 606 -60.09 30.90 4.81
C SER A 606 -61.04 29.81 5.27
N THR A 607 -61.28 29.72 6.57
CA THR A 607 -62.37 28.93 7.14
C THR A 607 -63.67 29.69 6.92
N SER A 608 -64.45 29.30 5.90
CA SER A 608 -65.82 29.77 5.73
C SER A 608 -66.71 29.02 6.73
N ALA A 609 -67.09 29.70 7.81
CA ALA A 609 -68.21 29.30 8.64
C ALA A 609 -69.51 29.81 7.99
N GLY A 610 -70.47 28.91 7.77
CA GLY A 610 -71.80 29.29 7.32
C GLY A 610 -72.64 28.12 6.84
N ALA A 611 -73.46 27.57 7.75
CA ALA A 611 -74.92 27.43 7.60
C ALA A 611 -75.45 26.15 8.26
N LEU A 612 -76.03 26.34 9.45
CA LEU A 612 -77.06 25.53 10.07
C LEU A 612 -78.33 25.48 9.18
N LEU A 613 -78.95 24.31 9.01
CA LEU A 613 -80.35 24.01 9.43
C LEU A 613 -80.88 22.68 8.84
N GLN A 614 -81.48 21.89 9.76
CA GLN A 614 -82.60 20.92 9.59
C GLN A 614 -82.33 19.67 8.74
N SER A 615 -82.74 18.44 9.09
CA SER A 615 -83.90 17.92 9.85
C SER A 615 -83.58 16.50 10.40
N ALA A 616 -83.81 16.20 11.67
CA ALA A 616 -84.93 15.38 12.17
C ALA A 616 -85.13 14.01 11.48
N GLN A 617 -84.54 12.94 12.04
CA GLN A 617 -85.22 11.79 12.69
C GLN A 617 -84.20 10.77 13.19
#